data_AF-A0A963IDR2-F1
#
_entry.id   AF-A0A963IDR2-F1
#
_cell.length_a   1.000
_cell.length_b   1.000
_cell.length_c   1.000
_cell.angle_alpha   90.00
_cell.angle_beta   90.00
_cell.angle_gamma   90.00
#
_symmetry.space_group_name_H-M   'P 1'
#
loop_
_entity.id
_entity.type
_entity.pdbx_description
1 polymer ?
#
loop_
_entity_poly.entity_id
_entity_poly.type
_entity_poly.pdbx_seq_one_letter_code
_entity_poly.pdbx_strand_id
1 'polypeptide(L)'
;MSSLRTLALAAALLALSACTASTPVKSVASPPLPAETQNTTAPQPAPAPAPSPAPAPEETAESAAPAVHYTLDEAARMTDCVAMTDTAMYTAMRRAAGKTEEEALHIFSGRRDEERDAAIVRQVYADKVSNVWDYSVGYFQRCASTQAGVPAERLELASYCMQRQMIGGLAYAFRAQERPRQAAYDYFAKFNSPVVREIINSVYDSNADRDTLRLQQWNACIAAISG
;
A
#
# COMPACT_ATOMS: atom_id res chain seq x y z
N MET A 1 -18.19 67.41 15.14
CA MET A 1 -18.16 67.56 16.61
C MET A 1 -18.25 66.17 17.19
N SER A 2 -17.11 65.48 17.32
CA SER A 2 -16.31 65.45 18.55
C SER A 2 -17.02 64.71 19.67
N SER A 3 -16.65 63.44 19.90
CA SER A 3 -16.36 63.00 21.25
C SER A 3 -15.45 61.78 21.24
N LEU A 4 -14.16 62.04 21.49
CA LEU A 4 -13.25 61.09 22.11
C LEU A 4 -13.77 60.73 23.50
N ARG A 5 -13.67 59.45 23.89
CA ARG A 5 -13.43 59.00 25.28
C ARG A 5 -12.55 57.74 25.23
N THR A 6 -11.25 57.88 25.39
CA THR A 6 -10.46 57.67 26.63
C THR A 6 -10.46 56.23 27.17
N LEU A 7 -9.35 55.55 26.88
CA LEU A 7 -8.57 54.59 27.68
C LEU A 7 -9.18 54.05 28.99
N ALA A 8 -9.16 52.73 29.13
CA ALA A 8 -8.82 52.06 30.39
C ALA A 8 -8.04 50.76 30.10
N LEU A 9 -6.76 50.77 30.50
CA LEU A 9 -5.93 49.58 30.67
C LEU A 9 -6.56 48.65 31.72
N ALA A 10 -6.61 47.35 31.43
CA ALA A 10 -6.56 46.33 32.46
C ALA A 10 -5.72 45.16 31.95
N ALA A 11 -4.47 45.16 32.42
CA ALA A 11 -3.58 44.02 32.34
C ALA A 11 -4.15 42.88 33.18
N ALA A 12 -4.39 41.72 32.56
CA ALA A 12 -4.59 40.46 33.24
C ALA A 12 -3.70 39.41 32.57
N LEU A 13 -2.42 39.45 32.93
CA LEU A 13 -1.48 38.34 32.80
C LEU A 13 -1.98 37.21 33.71
N LEU A 14 -2.78 36.30 33.15
CA LEU A 14 -3.00 34.98 33.73
C LEU A 14 -2.11 34.00 32.98
N ALA A 15 -1.00 33.66 33.61
CA ALA A 15 -0.15 32.55 33.25
C ALA A 15 -0.96 31.25 33.34
N LEU A 16 -1.50 30.78 32.22
CA LEU A 16 -1.85 29.38 32.05
C LEU A 16 -0.57 28.61 31.78
N SER A 17 0.10 28.21 32.86
CA SER A 17 0.98 27.06 32.88
C SER A 17 0.12 25.82 32.61
N ALA A 18 -0.15 25.54 31.34
CA ALA A 18 -0.67 24.24 30.93
C ALA A 18 0.46 23.22 31.11
N CYS A 19 0.43 22.51 32.24
CA CYS A 19 1.07 21.22 32.36
C CYS A 19 0.52 20.32 31.26
N THR A 20 1.22 20.20 30.14
CA THR A 20 1.04 19.08 29.23
C THR A 20 1.56 17.86 29.96
N ALA A 21 0.68 17.25 30.76
CA ALA A 21 0.87 15.90 31.22
C ALA A 21 0.90 15.02 29.97
N SER A 22 2.11 14.69 29.51
CA SER A 22 2.35 13.63 28.55
C SER A 22 1.82 12.34 29.16
N THR A 23 0.56 12.02 28.86
CA THR A 23 0.07 10.68 29.09
C THR A 23 0.96 9.74 28.28
N PRO A 24 1.59 8.73 28.89
CA PRO A 24 2.28 7.71 28.11
C PRO A 24 1.27 7.11 27.15
N VAL A 25 1.49 7.30 25.85
CA VAL A 25 0.75 6.59 24.83
C VAL A 25 1.02 5.13 25.10
N LYS A 26 0.02 4.44 25.66
CA LYS A 26 0.04 3.00 25.84
C LYS A 26 0.23 2.45 24.44
N SER A 27 1.45 2.00 24.14
CA SER A 27 1.81 1.35 22.89
C SER A 27 0.82 0.21 22.70
N VAL A 28 -0.19 0.44 21.87
CA VAL A 28 -1.15 -0.59 21.51
C VAL A 28 -0.34 -1.53 20.65
N ALA A 29 0.06 -2.65 21.24
CA ALA A 29 0.75 -3.73 20.56
C ALA A 29 0.06 -3.96 19.22
N SER A 30 0.84 -3.87 18.14
CA SER A 30 0.34 -4.18 16.81
C SER A 30 -0.37 -5.53 16.85
N PRO A 31 -1.53 -5.67 16.18
CA PRO A 31 -2.20 -6.96 16.10
C PRO A 31 -1.18 -8.01 15.62
N PRO A 32 -1.12 -9.19 16.27
CA PRO A 32 -0.18 -10.22 15.90
C PRO A 32 -0.39 -10.58 14.44
N LEU A 33 0.70 -10.68 13.70
CA LEU A 33 0.70 -11.31 12.38
C LEU A 33 0.04 -12.69 12.49
N PRO A 34 -0.86 -13.08 11.56
CA PRO A 34 -1.46 -14.40 11.59
C PRO A 34 -0.35 -15.46 11.54
N ALA A 35 -0.39 -16.38 12.51
CA ALA A 35 0.56 -17.48 12.62
C ALA A 35 0.30 -18.49 11.49
N GLU A 36 1.15 -18.50 10.46
CA GLU A 36 1.17 -19.57 9.46
C GLU A 36 1.87 -20.82 10.04
N THR A 37 1.17 -21.94 9.99
CA THR A 37 1.65 -23.28 10.40
C THR A 37 2.71 -23.76 9.42
N GLN A 38 3.98 -23.74 9.83
CA GLN A 38 5.08 -24.27 9.02
C GLN A 38 5.05 -25.80 9.02
N ASN A 39 4.76 -26.38 7.86
CA ASN A 39 4.83 -27.83 7.63
C ASN A 39 6.24 -28.15 7.10
N THR A 40 7.16 -28.48 8.00
CA THR A 40 8.57 -28.77 7.68
C THR A 40 8.71 -30.19 7.12
N THR A 41 8.90 -30.31 5.80
CA THR A 41 9.33 -31.58 5.17
C THR A 41 10.85 -31.62 5.12
N ALA A 42 11.44 -32.75 5.51
CA ALA A 42 12.89 -32.93 5.61
C ALA A 42 13.63 -32.84 4.25
N PRO A 43 14.88 -32.34 4.20
CA PRO A 43 15.65 -32.25 2.95
C PRO A 43 16.11 -33.63 2.44
N GLN A 44 15.88 -33.87 1.15
CA GLN A 44 16.43 -35.02 0.43
C GLN A 44 17.91 -34.76 0.05
N PRO A 45 18.82 -35.75 0.12
CA PRO A 45 20.23 -35.56 -0.25
C PRO A 45 20.40 -35.17 -1.72
N ALA A 46 21.22 -34.14 -1.99
CA ALA A 46 21.50 -33.65 -3.33
C ALA A 46 22.43 -34.63 -4.11
N PRO A 47 22.15 -34.94 -5.38
CA PRO A 47 23.05 -35.70 -6.25
C PRO A 47 24.28 -34.87 -6.68
N ALA A 48 25.37 -35.56 -7.01
CA ALA A 48 26.67 -35.00 -7.36
C ALA A 48 26.63 -34.04 -8.58
N PRO A 49 27.46 -32.99 -8.60
CA PRO A 49 27.46 -31.99 -9.67
C PRO A 49 27.99 -32.54 -10.99
N ALA A 50 27.25 -32.28 -12.07
CA ALA A 50 27.65 -32.53 -13.45
C ALA A 50 28.74 -31.52 -13.90
N PRO A 51 29.61 -31.87 -14.86
CA PRO A 51 30.65 -30.99 -15.38
C PRO A 51 30.05 -29.75 -16.09
N SER A 52 30.69 -28.59 -15.88
CA SER A 52 30.28 -27.30 -16.44
C SER A 52 30.29 -27.29 -17.97
N PRO A 53 29.18 -26.89 -18.62
CA PRO A 53 29.15 -26.58 -20.05
C PRO A 53 30.06 -25.41 -20.42
N ALA A 54 30.61 -25.44 -21.63
CA ALA A 54 31.41 -24.37 -22.23
C ALA A 54 30.60 -23.06 -22.32
N PRO A 55 31.27 -21.89 -22.21
CA PRO A 55 30.61 -20.59 -22.29
C PRO A 55 29.93 -20.38 -23.64
N ALA A 56 28.64 -20.06 -23.60
CA ALA A 56 27.87 -19.67 -24.77
C ALA A 56 28.32 -18.29 -25.29
N PRO A 57 28.17 -18.01 -26.60
CA PRO A 57 28.47 -16.69 -27.17
C PRO A 57 27.68 -15.59 -26.46
N GLU A 58 28.35 -14.49 -26.13
CA GLU A 58 27.72 -13.29 -25.57
C GLU A 58 26.75 -12.69 -26.60
N GLU A 59 25.46 -12.93 -26.41
CA GLU A 59 24.40 -12.20 -27.09
C GLU A 59 24.53 -10.73 -26.72
N THR A 60 24.83 -9.92 -27.73
CA THR A 60 24.86 -8.47 -27.62
C THR A 60 23.43 -8.04 -27.29
N ALA A 61 23.20 -7.57 -26.05
CA ALA A 61 21.91 -7.10 -25.58
C ALA A 61 21.50 -5.85 -26.39
N GLU A 62 20.86 -6.07 -27.53
CA GLU A 62 20.16 -5.04 -28.27
C GLU A 62 19.06 -4.52 -27.35
N SER A 63 19.15 -3.24 -26.99
CA SER A 63 18.20 -2.54 -26.12
C SER A 63 16.84 -2.48 -26.79
N ALA A 64 16.09 -3.58 -26.74
CA ALA A 64 14.70 -3.64 -27.17
C ALA A 64 13.93 -2.57 -26.40
N ALA A 65 13.26 -1.67 -27.13
CA ALA A 65 12.33 -0.73 -26.52
C ALA A 65 11.35 -1.50 -25.62
N PRO A 66 10.93 -0.92 -24.47
CA PRO A 66 9.99 -1.60 -23.58
C PRO A 66 8.77 -2.07 -24.36
N ALA A 67 8.42 -3.35 -24.23
CA ALA A 67 7.21 -3.86 -24.85
C ALA A 67 6.00 -3.12 -24.26
N VAL A 68 5.20 -2.51 -25.13
CA VAL A 68 3.95 -1.86 -24.71
C VAL A 68 2.90 -2.95 -24.49
N HIS A 69 2.35 -3.03 -23.28
CA HIS A 69 1.37 -4.04 -22.87
C HIS A 69 -0.05 -3.47 -22.70
N TYR A 70 -0.15 -2.17 -22.38
CA TYR A 70 -1.40 -1.48 -22.15
C TYR A 70 -1.46 -0.17 -22.94
N THR A 71 -2.67 0.18 -23.39
CA THR A 71 -2.93 1.54 -23.87
C THR A 71 -2.92 2.53 -22.71
N LEU A 72 -2.69 3.81 -23.01
CA LEU A 72 -2.81 4.88 -22.02
C LEU A 72 -4.19 4.92 -21.35
N ASP A 73 -5.26 4.64 -22.10
CA ASP A 73 -6.63 4.58 -21.61
C ASP A 73 -6.86 3.40 -20.66
N GLU A 74 -6.32 2.21 -20.98
CA GLU A 74 -6.35 1.05 -20.08
C GLU A 74 -5.60 1.36 -18.78
N ALA A 75 -4.41 1.96 -18.86
CA ALA A 75 -3.61 2.34 -17.69
C ALA A 75 -4.32 3.39 -16.81
N ALA A 76 -4.95 4.39 -17.42
CA ALA A 76 -5.73 5.40 -16.71
C ALA A 76 -6.91 4.77 -15.94
N ARG A 77 -7.70 3.91 -16.58
CA ARG A 77 -8.82 3.21 -15.93
C ARG A 77 -8.35 2.23 -14.86
N MET A 78 -7.21 1.56 -15.06
CA MET A 78 -6.62 0.72 -14.01
C MET A 78 -6.12 1.53 -12.81
N THR A 79 -5.75 2.80 -13.00
CA THR A 79 -5.36 3.68 -11.88
C THR A 79 -6.53 3.92 -10.91
N ASP A 80 -7.75 4.07 -11.41
CA ASP A 80 -8.95 4.11 -10.56
C ASP A 80 -9.15 2.78 -9.80
N CYS A 81 -8.90 1.65 -10.47
CA CYS A 81 -8.94 0.34 -9.84
C CYS A 81 -7.89 0.17 -8.73
N VAL A 82 -6.72 0.79 -8.83
CA VAL A 82 -5.72 0.82 -7.75
C VAL A 82 -6.30 1.55 -6.53
N ALA A 83 -6.92 2.72 -6.72
CA ALA A 83 -7.55 3.46 -5.62
C ALA A 83 -8.67 2.67 -4.94
N MET A 84 -9.51 1.96 -5.71
CA MET A 84 -10.54 1.08 -5.13
C MET A 84 -9.94 -0.12 -4.39
N THR A 85 -8.89 -0.71 -4.95
CA THR A 85 -8.16 -1.82 -4.31
C THR A 85 -7.54 -1.40 -2.99
N ASP A 86 -7.14 -0.13 -2.86
CA ASP A 86 -6.63 0.41 -1.61
C ASP A 86 -7.69 0.44 -0.49
N THR A 87 -8.90 0.89 -0.83
CA THR A 87 -10.05 0.85 0.07
C THR A 87 -10.37 -0.59 0.45
N ALA A 88 -10.35 -1.50 -0.52
CA ALA A 88 -10.60 -2.93 -0.31
C ALA A 88 -9.55 -3.57 0.63
N MET A 89 -8.26 -3.33 0.37
CA MET A 89 -7.14 -3.83 1.18
C MET A 89 -7.24 -3.29 2.61
N TYR A 90 -7.40 -1.98 2.76
CA TYR A 90 -7.47 -1.36 4.09
C TYR A 90 -8.66 -1.90 4.90
N THR A 91 -9.82 -2.07 4.25
CA THR A 91 -10.99 -2.66 4.90
C THR A 91 -10.74 -4.11 5.29
N ALA A 92 -10.12 -4.91 4.41
CA ALA A 92 -9.80 -6.31 4.66
C ALA A 92 -8.83 -6.46 5.84
N MET A 93 -7.83 -5.58 5.96
CA MET A 93 -6.93 -5.53 7.14
C MET A 93 -7.70 -5.25 8.43
N ARG A 94 -8.65 -4.31 8.41
CA ARG A 94 -9.44 -3.98 9.60
C ARG A 94 -10.39 -5.10 10.01
N ARG A 95 -11.05 -5.74 9.04
CA ARG A 95 -11.87 -6.92 9.27
C ARG A 95 -11.03 -8.05 9.89
N ALA A 96 -9.84 -8.31 9.34
CA ALA A 96 -8.91 -9.30 9.90
C ALA A 96 -8.46 -8.96 11.33
N ALA A 97 -8.42 -7.68 11.68
CA ALA A 97 -8.16 -7.19 13.04
C ALA A 97 -9.41 -7.18 13.95
N GLY A 98 -10.53 -7.79 13.52
CA GLY A 98 -11.75 -7.92 14.31
C GLY A 98 -12.65 -6.68 14.35
N LYS A 99 -12.42 -5.70 13.46
CA LYS A 99 -13.30 -4.54 13.33
C LYS A 99 -14.63 -4.91 12.70
N THR A 100 -15.69 -4.19 13.08
CA THR A 100 -17.03 -4.38 12.51
C THR A 100 -17.18 -3.61 11.20
N GLU A 101 -18.18 -4.01 10.40
CA GLU A 101 -18.54 -3.30 9.17
C GLU A 101 -18.91 -1.83 9.45
N GLU A 102 -19.67 -1.58 10.51
CA GLU A 102 -20.06 -0.24 10.94
C GLU A 102 -18.84 0.64 11.30
N GLU A 103 -17.88 0.11 12.07
CA GLU A 103 -16.62 0.81 12.35
C GLU A 103 -15.83 1.12 11.08
N ALA A 104 -15.88 0.24 10.07
CA ALA A 104 -15.21 0.44 8.80
C ALA A 104 -15.91 1.51 7.94
N LEU A 105 -17.24 1.48 7.85
CA LEU A 105 -18.05 2.49 7.14
C LEU A 105 -17.81 3.89 7.69
N HIS A 106 -17.73 4.03 9.02
CA HIS A 106 -17.52 5.34 9.66
C HIS A 106 -16.22 6.05 9.19
N ILE A 107 -15.17 5.30 8.83
CA ILE A 107 -13.89 5.86 8.37
C ILE A 107 -14.02 6.62 7.04
N PHE A 108 -14.97 6.20 6.22
CA PHE A 108 -15.21 6.74 4.89
C PHE A 108 -16.35 7.76 4.86
N SER A 109 -17.04 7.97 5.97
CA SER A 109 -18.13 8.95 6.03
C SER A 109 -17.62 10.38 5.87
N GLY A 110 -18.36 11.18 5.10
CA GLY A 110 -18.01 12.56 4.78
C GLY A 110 -16.89 12.74 3.76
N ARG A 111 -16.40 11.65 3.15
CA ARG A 111 -15.43 11.73 2.04
C ARG A 111 -16.13 12.02 0.73
N ARG A 112 -15.39 12.58 -0.24
CA ARG A 112 -15.89 12.86 -1.58
C ARG A 112 -16.53 11.65 -2.26
N ASP A 113 -15.95 10.47 -2.05
CA ASP A 113 -16.33 9.21 -2.68
C ASP A 113 -17.01 8.23 -1.70
N GLU A 114 -17.71 8.76 -0.68
CA GLU A 114 -18.31 7.98 0.43
C GLU A 114 -19.17 6.80 -0.06
N GLU A 115 -20.05 7.01 -1.04
CA GLU A 115 -20.93 5.94 -1.54
C GLU A 115 -20.14 4.79 -2.18
N ARG A 116 -19.11 5.12 -2.98
CA ARG A 116 -18.23 4.13 -3.60
C ARG A 116 -17.44 3.38 -2.54
N ASP A 117 -16.82 4.09 -1.60
CA ASP A 117 -16.05 3.46 -0.53
C ASP A 117 -16.94 2.58 0.36
N ALA A 118 -18.16 3.02 0.67
CA ALA A 118 -19.13 2.22 1.42
C ALA A 118 -19.53 0.94 0.70
N ALA A 119 -19.70 0.98 -0.63
CA ALA A 119 -19.96 -0.22 -1.43
C ALA A 119 -18.80 -1.22 -1.36
N ILE A 120 -17.55 -0.73 -1.44
CA ILE A 120 -16.35 -1.57 -1.28
C ILE A 120 -16.31 -2.18 0.12
N VAL A 121 -16.61 -1.40 1.17
CA VAL A 121 -16.62 -1.89 2.55
C VAL A 121 -17.62 -3.05 2.70
N ARG A 122 -18.86 -2.85 2.29
CA ARG A 122 -19.91 -3.88 2.33
C ARG A 122 -19.48 -5.14 1.61
N GLN A 123 -18.91 -4.99 0.41
CA GLN A 123 -18.40 -6.13 -0.36
C GLN A 123 -17.32 -6.90 0.41
N VAL A 124 -16.34 -6.21 0.99
CA VAL A 124 -15.25 -6.86 1.76
C VAL A 124 -15.78 -7.64 2.96
N TYR A 125 -16.85 -7.18 3.62
CA TYR A 125 -17.46 -7.89 4.74
C TYR A 125 -18.34 -9.06 4.30
N ALA A 126 -18.98 -8.96 3.14
CA ALA A 126 -19.75 -10.04 2.53
C ALA A 126 -18.88 -11.17 1.96
N ASP A 127 -17.71 -10.83 1.40
CA ASP A 127 -16.81 -11.79 0.77
C ASP A 127 -16.10 -12.69 1.80
N LYS A 128 -15.57 -13.84 1.35
CA LYS A 128 -14.67 -14.67 2.16
C LYS A 128 -13.23 -14.18 2.00
N VAL A 129 -12.69 -13.53 3.02
CA VAL A 129 -11.30 -13.03 3.05
C VAL A 129 -10.45 -13.97 3.91
N SER A 130 -9.70 -14.87 3.27
CA SER A 130 -8.71 -15.73 3.96
C SER A 130 -7.35 -15.06 4.08
N ASN A 131 -6.96 -14.30 3.06
CA ASN A 131 -5.69 -13.59 2.98
C ASN A 131 -5.94 -12.19 2.39
N VAL A 132 -5.51 -11.15 3.10
CA VAL A 132 -5.70 -9.75 2.69
C VAL A 132 -5.00 -9.43 1.38
N TRP A 133 -3.79 -9.95 1.19
CA TRP A 133 -2.97 -9.71 -0.01
C TRP A 133 -3.64 -10.31 -1.24
N ASP A 134 -3.95 -11.61 -1.19
CA ASP A 134 -4.57 -12.33 -2.31
C ASP A 134 -5.94 -11.75 -2.65
N TYR A 135 -6.73 -11.38 -1.62
CA TYR A 135 -8.00 -10.72 -1.81
C TYR A 135 -7.85 -9.39 -2.55
N SER A 136 -6.85 -8.58 -2.19
CA SER A 136 -6.61 -7.28 -2.81
C SER A 136 -6.15 -7.41 -4.26
N VAL A 137 -5.25 -8.36 -4.55
CA VAL A 137 -4.84 -8.69 -5.92
C VAL A 137 -6.04 -9.14 -6.76
N GLY A 138 -6.86 -10.05 -6.22
CA GLY A 138 -8.07 -10.50 -6.90
C GLY A 138 -9.11 -9.39 -7.08
N TYR A 139 -9.23 -8.47 -6.12
CA TYR A 139 -10.10 -7.30 -6.23
C TYR A 139 -9.67 -6.39 -7.38
N PHE A 140 -8.37 -6.05 -7.45
CA PHE A 140 -7.80 -5.28 -8.55
C PHE A 140 -8.09 -5.94 -9.89
N GLN A 141 -7.83 -7.25 -10.00
CA GLN A 141 -8.02 -7.98 -11.26
C GLN A 141 -9.48 -7.93 -11.74
N ARG A 142 -10.45 -8.16 -10.84
CA ARG A 142 -11.88 -8.04 -11.19
C ARG A 142 -12.25 -6.62 -11.61
N CYS A 143 -11.73 -5.62 -10.90
CA CYS A 143 -11.96 -4.22 -11.25
C CYS A 143 -11.37 -3.91 -12.64
N ALA A 144 -10.11 -4.27 -12.89
CA ALA A 144 -9.43 -3.98 -14.14
C ALA A 144 -10.09 -4.68 -15.34
N SER A 145 -10.52 -5.95 -15.19
CA SER A 145 -11.27 -6.63 -16.25
C SER A 145 -12.62 -6.00 -16.53
N THR A 146 -13.32 -5.52 -15.50
CA THR A 146 -14.67 -4.95 -15.67
C THR A 146 -14.64 -3.49 -16.13
N GLN A 147 -13.78 -2.66 -15.52
CA GLN A 147 -13.75 -1.21 -15.72
C GLN A 147 -12.76 -0.81 -16.81
N ALA A 148 -11.55 -1.39 -16.83
CA ALA A 148 -10.55 -1.05 -17.84
C ALA A 148 -10.70 -1.88 -19.12
N GLY A 149 -11.49 -2.95 -19.10
CA GLY A 149 -11.71 -3.86 -20.24
C GLY A 149 -10.50 -4.75 -20.54
N VAL A 150 -9.58 -4.89 -19.58
CA VAL A 150 -8.34 -5.68 -19.77
C VAL A 150 -8.61 -7.15 -19.41
N PRO A 151 -8.48 -8.09 -20.37
CA PRO A 151 -8.78 -9.49 -20.11
C PRO A 151 -7.77 -10.10 -19.12
N ALA A 152 -8.19 -11.12 -18.38
CA ALA A 152 -7.47 -11.64 -17.23
C ALA A 152 -6.04 -12.11 -17.56
N GLU A 153 -5.84 -12.72 -18.73
CA GLU A 153 -4.56 -13.17 -19.25
C GLU A 153 -3.56 -12.04 -19.51
N ARG A 154 -4.02 -10.79 -19.63
CA ARG A 154 -3.18 -9.59 -19.79
C ARG A 154 -2.92 -8.88 -18.46
N LEU A 155 -3.47 -9.33 -17.33
CA LEU A 155 -3.42 -8.59 -16.06
C LEU A 155 -2.22 -8.90 -15.17
N GLU A 156 -1.35 -9.84 -15.55
CA GLU A 156 -0.21 -10.23 -14.71
C GLU A 156 0.72 -9.05 -14.40
N LEU A 157 1.15 -8.31 -15.43
CA LEU A 157 2.06 -7.17 -15.26
C LEU A 157 1.41 -5.98 -14.53
N ALA A 158 0.16 -5.66 -14.83
CA ALA A 158 -0.59 -4.64 -14.09
C ALA A 158 -0.77 -5.05 -12.62
N SER A 159 -1.06 -6.32 -12.35
CA SER A 159 -1.17 -6.86 -10.98
C SER A 159 0.17 -6.77 -10.24
N TYR A 160 1.29 -6.99 -10.93
CA TYR A 160 2.63 -6.74 -10.40
C TYR A 160 2.85 -5.26 -10.05
N CYS A 161 2.49 -4.34 -10.95
CA CYS A 161 2.59 -2.89 -10.69
C CYS A 161 1.72 -2.43 -9.51
N MET A 162 0.51 -2.97 -9.39
CA MET A 162 -0.40 -2.68 -8.28
C MET A 162 0.18 -3.19 -6.95
N GLN A 163 0.78 -4.39 -6.93
CA GLN A 163 1.46 -4.91 -5.74
C GLN A 163 2.63 -4.02 -5.28
N ARG A 164 3.39 -3.40 -6.20
CA ARG A 164 4.43 -2.42 -5.82
C ARG A 164 3.85 -1.24 -5.04
N GLN A 165 2.69 -0.76 -5.46
CA GLN A 165 1.96 0.28 -4.75
C GLN A 165 1.47 -0.18 -3.38
N MET A 166 1.00 -1.44 -3.24
CA MET A 166 0.60 -2.00 -1.94
C MET A 166 1.77 -2.06 -0.96
N ILE A 167 2.95 -2.50 -1.43
CA ILE A 167 4.19 -2.50 -0.64
C ILE A 167 4.50 -1.07 -0.17
N GLY A 168 4.44 -0.10 -1.09
CA GLY A 168 4.68 1.31 -0.76
C GLY A 168 3.72 1.83 0.31
N GLY A 169 2.43 1.51 0.19
CA GLY A 169 1.40 1.91 1.16
C GLY A 169 1.60 1.29 2.55
N LEU A 170 2.00 0.02 2.62
CA LEU A 170 2.33 -0.64 3.89
C LEU A 170 3.64 -0.11 4.48
N ALA A 171 4.71 0.05 3.68
CA ALA A 171 5.96 0.64 4.13
C ALA A 171 5.74 2.07 4.69
N TYR A 172 4.85 2.85 4.07
CA TYR A 172 4.46 4.16 4.57
C TYR A 172 3.82 4.05 5.95
N ALA A 173 2.94 3.07 6.17
CA ALA A 173 2.30 2.87 7.47
C ALA A 173 3.32 2.57 8.58
N PHE A 174 4.40 1.83 8.29
CA PHE A 174 5.51 1.65 9.23
C PHE A 174 6.20 2.97 9.53
N ARG A 175 6.56 3.73 8.49
CA ARG A 175 7.22 5.04 8.63
C ARG A 175 6.37 6.03 9.43
N ALA A 176 5.07 6.10 9.15
CA ALA A 176 4.13 7.00 9.82
C ALA A 176 3.89 6.63 11.29
N GLN A 177 4.21 5.40 11.69
CA GLN A 177 4.24 4.94 13.09
C GLN A 177 5.63 5.12 13.72
N GLU A 178 6.52 5.89 13.09
CA GLU A 178 7.91 6.12 13.51
C GLU A 178 8.73 4.81 13.66
N ARG A 179 8.29 3.73 13.00
CA ARG A 179 9.02 2.46 13.03
C ARG A 179 10.26 2.56 12.13
N PRO A 180 11.40 2.01 12.57
CA PRO A 180 12.63 2.05 11.77
C PRO A 180 12.47 1.30 10.45
N ARG A 181 13.22 1.70 9.43
CA ARG A 181 13.23 1.07 8.10
C ARG A 181 13.42 -0.44 8.14
N GLN A 182 14.26 -0.91 9.06
CA GLN A 182 14.50 -2.33 9.27
C GLN A 182 13.22 -3.12 9.56
N ALA A 183 12.26 -2.54 10.30
CA ALA A 183 10.99 -3.22 10.59
C ALA A 183 10.16 -3.47 9.33
N ALA A 184 10.23 -2.56 8.35
CA ALA A 184 9.58 -2.77 7.05
C ALA A 184 10.32 -3.87 6.25
N TYR A 185 11.66 -3.89 6.27
CA TYR A 185 12.41 -4.98 5.64
C TYR A 185 12.08 -6.35 6.22
N ASP A 186 12.03 -6.45 7.55
CA ASP A 186 11.72 -7.71 8.24
C ASP A 186 10.31 -8.19 7.88
N TYR A 187 9.34 -7.27 7.83
CA TYR A 187 7.96 -7.58 7.42
C TYR A 187 7.88 -8.15 6.00
N PHE A 188 8.68 -7.58 5.09
CA PHE A 188 8.68 -7.97 3.67
C PHE A 188 9.75 -9.01 3.29
N ALA A 189 10.51 -9.56 4.26
CA ALA A 189 11.64 -10.44 3.99
C ALA A 189 11.28 -11.68 3.15
N LYS A 190 10.03 -12.17 3.27
CA LYS A 190 9.53 -13.35 2.56
C LYS A 190 9.46 -13.20 1.03
N PHE A 191 9.43 -11.97 0.50
CA PHE A 191 9.29 -11.75 -0.95
C PHE A 191 10.62 -11.86 -1.71
N ASN A 192 11.77 -11.88 -1.01
CA ASN A 192 13.11 -12.03 -1.57
C ASN A 192 13.34 -11.30 -2.93
N SER A 193 12.94 -10.03 -3.02
CA SER A 193 12.99 -9.26 -4.26
C SER A 193 13.69 -7.91 -4.04
N PRO A 194 14.66 -7.53 -4.89
CA PRO A 194 15.36 -6.24 -4.78
C PRO A 194 14.40 -5.05 -4.92
N VAL A 195 13.36 -5.19 -5.75
CA VAL A 195 12.32 -4.16 -5.96
C VAL A 195 11.61 -3.82 -4.65
N VAL A 196 11.42 -4.78 -3.75
CA VAL A 196 10.80 -4.52 -2.44
C VAL A 196 11.67 -3.59 -1.60
N ARG A 197 12.99 -3.81 -1.60
CA ARG A 197 13.95 -2.97 -0.90
C ARG A 197 14.00 -1.56 -1.49
N GLU A 198 13.97 -1.45 -2.82
CA GLU A 198 13.91 -0.17 -3.53
C GLU A 198 12.66 0.64 -3.15
N ILE A 199 11.48 0.00 -3.13
CA ILE A 199 10.22 0.64 -2.72
C ILE A 199 10.31 1.13 -1.27
N ILE A 200 10.79 0.28 -0.36
CA ILE A 200 10.92 0.64 1.06
C ILE A 200 11.89 1.82 1.24
N ASN A 201 13.06 1.80 0.57
CA ASN A 201 13.99 2.93 0.58
C ASN A 201 13.32 4.21 0.08
N SER A 202 12.69 4.15 -1.11
CA SER A 202 11.99 5.29 -1.71
C SER A 202 10.93 5.89 -0.78
N VAL A 203 10.19 5.06 -0.04
CA VAL A 203 9.23 5.52 0.96
C VAL A 203 9.93 6.16 2.16
N TYR A 204 10.98 5.56 2.71
CA TYR A 204 11.64 6.10 3.90
C TYR A 204 12.51 7.34 3.64
N ASP A 205 13.00 7.51 2.41
CA ASP A 205 13.84 8.65 2.01
C ASP A 205 13.01 9.86 1.53
N SER A 206 11.69 9.71 1.38
CA SER A 206 10.79 10.75 0.88
C SER A 206 10.00 11.43 2.00
N ASN A 207 9.68 12.72 1.82
CA ASN A 207 8.77 13.47 2.69
C ASN A 207 7.33 13.54 2.13
N ALA A 208 7.06 12.88 1.01
CA ALA A 208 5.73 12.87 0.42
C ALA A 208 4.71 12.14 1.30
N ASP A 209 3.44 12.53 1.15
CA ASP A 209 2.31 11.89 1.81
C ASP A 209 2.05 10.47 1.24
N ARG A 210 1.14 9.75 1.91
CA ARG A 210 0.80 8.37 1.59
C ARG A 210 0.33 8.20 0.16
N ASP A 211 -0.58 9.05 -0.29
CA ASP A 211 -1.27 8.86 -1.57
C ASP A 211 -0.34 9.20 -2.73
N THR A 212 0.47 10.24 -2.56
CA THR A 212 1.55 10.60 -3.49
C THR A 212 2.55 9.45 -3.67
N LEU A 213 3.06 8.87 -2.58
CA LEU A 213 4.05 7.78 -2.66
C LEU A 213 3.49 6.53 -3.33
N ARG A 214 2.24 6.19 -3.01
CA ARG A 214 1.55 5.03 -3.58
C ARG A 214 1.36 5.20 -5.08
N LEU A 215 0.81 6.34 -5.49
CA LEU A 215 0.59 6.64 -6.90
C LEU A 215 1.92 6.68 -7.67
N GLN A 216 2.99 7.19 -7.05
CA GLN A 216 4.33 7.15 -7.63
C GLN A 216 4.81 5.72 -7.90
N GLN A 217 4.64 4.77 -6.96
CA GLN A 217 5.06 3.38 -7.18
C GLN A 217 4.27 2.69 -8.29
N TRP A 218 2.96 2.97 -8.38
CA TRP A 218 2.12 2.49 -9.47
C TRP A 218 2.56 3.07 -10.82
N ASN A 219 2.64 4.41 -10.90
CA ASN A 219 2.95 5.13 -12.14
C ASN A 219 4.34 4.78 -12.68
N ALA A 220 5.35 4.69 -11.80
CA ALA A 220 6.70 4.30 -12.21
C ALA A 220 6.77 2.90 -12.83
N CYS A 221 5.84 2.00 -12.45
CA CYS A 221 5.76 0.66 -13.01
C CYS A 221 4.90 0.63 -14.28
N ILE A 222 3.66 1.12 -14.22
CA ILE A 222 2.71 0.97 -15.33
C ILE A 222 3.09 1.81 -16.54
N ALA A 223 3.70 2.99 -16.35
CA ALA A 223 4.12 3.86 -17.46
C ALA A 223 5.24 3.24 -18.30
N ALA A 224 6.06 2.36 -17.72
CA ALA A 224 7.12 1.66 -18.46
C ALA A 224 6.59 0.60 -19.44
N ILE A 225 5.32 0.21 -19.29
CA ILE A 225 4.66 -0.84 -20.06
C ILE A 225 3.35 -0.36 -20.70
N SER A 226 3.15 0.96 -20.77
CA SER A 226 1.97 1.58 -21.39
C SER A 226 2.38 2.59 -22.46
N GLY A 227 1.62 2.66 -23.55
CA GLY A 227 1.91 3.52 -24.70
C GLY A 227 0.77 3.64 -25.69
#